data_AF-A0A0W1EGB7-F1
#
_entry.id   AF-A0A0W1EGB7-F1
#
_cell.length_a   1.000
_cell.length_b   1.000
_cell.length_c   1.000
_cell.angle_alpha   90.00
_cell.angle_beta   90.00
_cell.angle_gamma   90.00
#
_symmetry.space_group_name_H-M   'P 1'
#
loop_
_entity.id
_entity.type
_entity.pdbx_description
1 polymer ?
#
loop_
_entity_poly.entity_id
_entity_poly.type
_entity_poly.pdbx_seq_one_letter_code
_entity_poly.pdbx_strand_id
1 'polypeptide(L)' 'MKWAPVKDAATYRLYWRRADRNDWSDGRVVLSDAPTEVVSGAIVDDNFFGVSALSVDDRESIVTLGGLPPAQ' A
#
# COMPACT_ATOMS: atom_id res chain seq x y z
N MET A 1 4.69 -1.13 6.44
CA MET A 1 3.82 -1.99 5.62
C MET A 1 4.67 -3.09 4.99
N LYS A 2 4.12 -4.31 4.87
CA LYS A 2 4.75 -5.45 4.20
C LYS A 2 3.70 -6.12 3.31
N TRP A 3 4.07 -6.53 2.10
CA TRP A 3 3.16 -7.20 1.16
C TRP A 3 3.85 -8.36 0.44
N ALA A 4 3.03 -9.21 -0.19
CA ALA A 4 3.53 -10.26 -1.07
C ALA A 4 3.88 -9.66 -2.44
N PRO A 5 5.08 -9.91 -2.98
CA PRO A 5 5.44 -9.46 -4.32
C PRO A 5 4.51 -10.08 -5.37
N VAL A 6 4.10 -9.25 -6.33
CA VAL A 6 3.36 -9.69 -7.51
C VAL A 6 4.33 -9.87 -8.66
N LYS A 7 4.22 -11.01 -9.36
CA LYS A 7 5.05 -11.30 -10.52
C LYS A 7 4.83 -10.23 -11.60
N ASP A 8 5.92 -9.75 -12.19
CA ASP A 8 5.94 -8.75 -13.27
C ASP A 8 5.37 -7.37 -12.88
N ALA A 9 5.22 -7.08 -11.58
CA ALA A 9 4.95 -5.72 -11.10
C ALA A 9 6.17 -4.82 -11.37
N ALA A 10 5.95 -3.69 -12.05
CA ALA A 10 6.97 -2.70 -12.32
C ALA A 10 7.22 -1.81 -11.10
N THR A 11 6.14 -1.41 -10.43
CA THR A 11 6.17 -0.63 -9.18
C THR A 11 4.97 -1.00 -8.30
N TYR A 12 4.97 -0.51 -7.06
CA TYR A 12 3.82 -0.58 -6.19
C TYR A 12 3.38 0.82 -5.80
N ARG A 13 2.06 1.04 -5.67
CA ARG A 13 1.53 2.25 -5.06
C ARG A 13 0.95 1.91 -3.69
N LEU A 14 1.48 2.59 -2.68
CA LEU A 14 0.99 2.55 -1.33
C LEU A 14 -0.03 3.67 -1.15
N TYR A 15 -1.12 3.36 -0.49
CA TYR A 15 -2.19 4.30 -0.18
C TYR A 15 -2.41 4.32 1.32
N TRP A 16 -2.74 5.50 1.85
CA TRP A 16 -3.34 5.60 3.17
C TRP A 16 -4.40 6.69 3.20
N ARG A 17 -5.37 6.51 4.10
CA ARG A 17 -6.43 7.48 4.34
C ARG A 17 -6.89 7.41 5.77
N ARG A 18 -7.48 8.50 6.24
CA ARG A 18 -8.16 8.53 7.54
C ARG A 18 -9.30 7.52 7.59
N ALA A 19 -9.50 6.91 8.76
CA ALA A 19 -10.50 5.87 8.97
C ALA A 19 -11.96 6.37 8.84
N ASP A 20 -12.17 7.68 8.96
CA ASP A 20 -13.47 8.36 8.86
C ASP A 20 -13.83 8.87 7.46
N ARG A 21 -12.98 8.61 6.45
CA ARG A 21 -13.18 9.05 5.04
C ARG A 21 -13.01 7.92 4.07
N ASN A 22 -13.70 7.91 2.93
CA ASN A 22 -13.62 6.78 1.98
C ASN A 22 -12.56 6.97 0.87
N ASP A 23 -12.19 8.21 0.57
CA ASP A 23 -11.21 8.56 -0.44
C ASP A 23 -9.78 8.30 0.03
N TRP A 24 -8.95 7.75 -0.86
CA TRP A 24 -7.51 7.69 -0.64
C TRP A 24 -6.94 9.10 -0.77
N SER A 25 -6.65 9.73 0.36
CA SER A 25 -6.13 11.10 0.41
C SER A 25 -4.63 11.17 0.17
N ASP A 26 -3.92 10.09 0.51
CA ASP A 26 -2.46 10.07 0.51
C ASP A 26 -1.92 8.79 -0.14
N GLY A 27 -0.71 8.88 -0.68
CA GLY A 27 -0.04 7.74 -1.28
C GLY A 27 1.38 8.02 -1.73
N ARG A 28 2.10 6.93 -2.02
CA ARG A 28 3.49 6.94 -2.51
C ARG A 28 3.69 5.79 -3.48
N VAL A 29 4.45 6.03 -4.55
CA VAL A 29 4.93 4.98 -5.45
C VAL A 29 6.32 4.52 -5.02
N VAL A 30 6.54 3.21 -4.99
CA VAL A 30 7.81 2.56 -4.63
C VAL A 30 8.21 1.55 -5.71
N LEU A 31 9.51 1.31 -5.83
CA LEU A 31 10.05 0.34 -6.79
C LEU A 31 9.66 -1.11 -6.41
N SER A 32 9.63 -2.00 -7.40
CA SER A 32 9.11 -3.36 -7.22
C SER A 32 10.03 -4.30 -6.41
N ASP A 33 11.28 -3.90 -6.17
CA ASP A 33 12.25 -4.62 -5.36
C ASP A 33 12.08 -4.40 -3.85
N ALA A 34 11.19 -3.49 -3.44
CA ALA A 34 10.87 -3.22 -2.05
C ALA A 34 9.56 -3.92 -1.63
N PRO A 35 9.58 -5.11 -1.00
CA PRO A 35 8.36 -5.78 -0.49
C PRO A 35 7.86 -5.19 0.84
N THR A 36 8.53 -4.16 1.34
CA THR A 36 8.26 -3.49 2.61
C THR A 36 8.58 -2.01 2.46
N GLU A 37 7.79 -1.17 3.10
CA GLU A 37 8.06 0.27 3.21
C GLU A 37 7.54 0.81 4.54
N VAL A 38 8.26 1.78 5.12
CA VAL A 38 7.83 2.49 6.33
C VAL A 38 7.09 3.77 5.94
N VAL A 39 5.81 3.86 6.34
CA VAL A 39 5.02 5.08 6.19
C VAL A 39 5.14 5.90 7.47
N SER A 40 6.02 6.91 7.43
CA SER A 40 6.21 7.83 8.56
C SER A 40 5.16 8.95 8.54
N GLY A 41 4.71 9.38 9.72
CA GLY A 41 3.79 10.51 9.86
C GLY A 41 2.29 10.17 9.80
N ALA A 42 1.94 8.88 9.64
CA ALA A 42 0.56 8.40 9.73
C ALA A 42 0.37 7.54 11.00
N ILE A 43 -0.63 7.88 11.82
CA ILE A 43 -1.00 7.09 13.00
C ILE A 43 -1.75 5.84 12.53
N VAL A 44 -1.31 4.65 12.96
CA VAL A 44 -1.85 3.37 12.47
C VAL A 44 -3.33 3.20 12.79
N ASP A 45 -3.76 3.57 14.00
CA ASP A 45 -5.14 3.39 14.44
C ASP A 45 -6.15 4.33 13.75
N ASP A 46 -5.66 5.47 13.25
CA ASP A 46 -6.47 6.49 12.60
C ASP A 46 -6.55 6.31 11.09
N ASN A 47 -5.79 5.37 10.50
CA ASN A 47 -5.64 5.27 9.07
C ASN A 47 -5.80 3.83 8.55
N PHE A 48 -6.44 3.70 7.41
CA PHE A 48 -6.35 2.49 6.60
C PHE A 48 -5.15 2.59 5.68
N PHE A 49 -4.50 1.44 5.45
CA PHE A 49 -3.36 1.31 4.55
C PHE A 49 -3.69 0.29 3.47
N GLY A 50 -3.24 0.55 2.25
CA GLY A 50 -3.42 -0.34 1.12
C GLY A 50 -2.23 -0.32 0.18
N VAL A 51 -2.12 -1.36 -0.63
CA VAL A 51 -1.11 -1.46 -1.70
C VAL A 51 -1.77 -1.93 -2.99
N SER A 52 -1.36 -1.36 -4.12
CA SER A 52 -1.67 -1.84 -5.47
C SER A 52 -0.36 -2.11 -6.23
N ALA A 53 -0.41 -3.06 -7.16
CA ALA A 53 0.66 -3.31 -8.11
C ALA A 53 0.40 -2.53 -9.40
N LEU A 54 1.46 -1.99 -9.99
CA LEU A 54 1.45 -1.30 -11.27
C LEU A 54 2.30 -2.08 -12.27
N SER A 55 1.73 -2.39 -13.44
CA SER A 55 2.47 -3.01 -14.54
C SER A 55 3.26 -1.96 -15.34
N VAL A 56 4.16 -2.42 -16.21
CA VAL A 56 4.88 -1.55 -17.17
C VAL A 56 3.96 -0.86 -18.18
N ASP A 57 2.75 -1.38 -18.37
CA ASP A 57 1.73 -0.86 -19.29
C ASP A 57 0.71 0.04 -18.56
N ASP A 58 1.07 0.59 -17.39
CA ASP A 58 0.22 1.43 -16.54
C ASP A 58 -1.11 0.80 -16.10
N ARG A 59 -1.16 -0.54 -16.00
CA ARG A 59 -2.33 -1.21 -15.38
C ARG A 59 -2.15 -1.30 -13.88
N GLU A 60 -3.16 -0.83 -13.15
CA GLU A 60 -3.19 -0.89 -11.69
C GLU A 60 -4.11 -2.01 -11.20
N SER A 61 -3.63 -2.78 -10.22
CA SER A 61 -4.45 -3.77 -9.54
C SER A 61 -5.44 -3.11 -8.56
N ILE A 62 -6.45 -3.86 -8.13
CA ILE A 62 -7.27 -3.46 -6.99
C ILE A 62 -6.37 -3.28 -5.76
N VAL A 63 -6.71 -2.29 -4.93
CA VAL A 63 -6.01 -2.04 -3.66
C VAL A 63 -6.26 -3.21 -2.70
N THR A 64 -5.18 -3.83 -2.24
CA THR A 64 -5.21 -4.83 -1.18
C THR A 64 -4.96 -4.13 0.15
N LEU A 65 -5.87 -4.29 1.11
CA LEU A 65 -5.72 -3.69 2.44
C LEU A 65 -4.64 -4.39 3.26
N GLY A 66 -3.85 -3.59 3.99
CA GLY A 66 -2.95 -4.10 5.00
C GLY A 66 -3.74 -4.72 6.14
N GLY A 67 -3.47 -6.00 6.44
CA GLY A 67 -4.05 -6.68 7.59
C GLY A 67 -3.45 -6.18 8.91
N LEU A 68 -4.12 -6.52 10.01
CA LEU A 68 -3.57 -6.34 11.35
C LEU A 68 -2.22 -7.07 11.47
N PRO A 69 -1.26 -6.52 12.23
CA PRO A 69 -0.04 -7.27 12.56
C PRO A 69 -0.42 -8.61 13.21
N PRO A 70 0.36 -9.68 12.99
CA PRO A 70 0.13 -10.95 13.68
C PRO A 70 0.04 -10.74 15.19
N ALA A 71 -0.89 -11.43 15.85
CA ALA A 71 -0.90 -11.47 17.31
C ALA A 71 0.46 -11.98 17.81
N GLN A 72 1.05 -11.26 18.76
CA GLN A 72 2.35 -11.58 19.34
C GLN A 72 2.22 -12.64 20.44
#